data_AF-A0A660ZYP5-F1
#
_entry.id   AF-A0A660ZYP5-F1
#
_cell.length_a   1.000
_cell.length_b   1.000
_cell.length_c   1.000
_cell.angle_alpha   90.00
_cell.angle_beta   90.00
_cell.angle_gamma   90.00
#
_symmetry.space_group_name_H-M   'P 1'
#
loop_
_entity.id
_entity.type
_entity.pdbx_description
1 polymer ?
#
loop_
_entity_poly.entity_id
_entity_poly.type
_entity_poly.pdbx_seq_one_letter_code
_entity_poly.pdbx_strand_id
1 'polypeptide(L)'
;MNRTGIFLFATLLTSSAFFFQPSEDAPKPLRIMTFNAEWLVYTEDETDKDPWGPEFTLNEHFERIAGIIETLEPDIVNLVEITSEDALDYLIDILHAKGMMSYKGYHAEGSDPLGQDISVITKLTPDSMDGKKIQKFYSSNMNGPWRAQYSWSTAGGVSKSKSTSVTKNAVYYFTIHGHKIGFLGLHCQGPAKRDHSWLAQAGPLFCC
;
A
#
# COMPACT_ATOMS: atom_id res chain seq x y z
N MET A 1 -17.18 -1.63 -83.08
CA MET A 1 -17.29 -2.55 -81.92
C MET A 1 -16.59 -1.87 -80.75
N ASN A 2 -17.37 -1.38 -79.80
CA ASN A 2 -16.93 -0.53 -78.70
C ASN A 2 -16.23 -1.35 -77.60
N ARG A 3 -15.06 -0.88 -77.16
CA ARG A 3 -14.40 -1.34 -75.92
C ARG A 3 -14.76 -0.37 -74.80
N THR A 4 -15.54 -0.87 -73.85
CA THR A 4 -15.98 -0.17 -72.65
C THR A 4 -14.86 -0.18 -71.61
N GLY A 5 -14.32 0.99 -71.28
CA GLY A 5 -13.39 1.17 -70.15
C GLY A 5 -14.17 1.43 -68.88
N ILE A 6 -13.96 0.61 -67.85
CA ILE A 6 -14.51 0.80 -66.51
C ILE A 6 -13.45 1.57 -65.70
N PHE A 7 -13.77 2.80 -65.30
CA PHE A 7 -13.00 3.56 -64.31
C PHE A 7 -13.54 3.21 -62.91
N LEU A 8 -12.73 2.52 -62.09
CA LEU A 8 -12.99 2.38 -60.65
C LEU A 8 -12.51 3.65 -59.94
N PHE A 9 -13.44 4.38 -59.31
CA PHE A 9 -13.13 5.40 -58.32
C PHE A 9 -13.04 4.73 -56.94
N ALA A 10 -11.83 4.58 -56.41
CA ALA A 10 -11.61 4.19 -55.02
C ALA A 10 -11.71 5.44 -54.14
N THR A 11 -12.79 5.57 -53.38
CA THR A 11 -12.96 6.65 -52.40
C THR A 11 -12.22 6.27 -51.12
N LEU A 12 -11.08 6.90 -50.86
CA LEU A 12 -10.36 6.78 -49.59
C LEU A 12 -11.15 7.54 -48.51
N LEU A 13 -11.85 6.82 -47.63
CA LEU A 13 -12.39 7.38 -46.40
C LEU A 13 -11.25 7.45 -45.37
N THR A 14 -10.58 8.61 -45.28
CA THR A 14 -9.67 8.89 -44.16
C THR A 14 -10.51 9.27 -42.95
N SER A 15 -10.85 8.29 -42.11
CA SER A 15 -11.42 8.55 -40.78
C SER A 15 -10.34 9.20 -39.91
N SER A 16 -10.38 10.52 -39.81
CA SER A 16 -9.62 11.28 -38.82
C SER A 16 -10.20 11.00 -37.43
N ALA A 17 -9.75 9.93 -36.79
CA ALA A 17 -9.97 9.74 -35.36
C ALA A 17 -9.22 10.86 -34.63
N PHE A 18 -9.95 11.88 -34.19
CA PHE A 18 -9.44 12.85 -33.23
C PHE A 18 -9.25 12.11 -31.91
N PHE A 19 -8.06 11.57 -31.70
CA PHE A 19 -7.61 11.17 -30.38
C PHE A 19 -7.49 12.45 -29.57
N PHE A 20 -8.42 12.64 -28.63
CA PHE A 20 -8.27 13.61 -27.57
C PHE A 20 -7.02 13.22 -26.77
N GLN A 21 -5.85 13.78 -27.13
CA GLN A 21 -4.69 13.71 -26.27
C GLN A 21 -4.97 14.66 -25.10
N PRO A 22 -4.99 14.17 -23.84
CA PRO A 22 -4.99 15.05 -22.68
C PRO A 22 -3.84 16.03 -22.82
N SER A 23 -4.05 17.32 -22.53
CA SER A 23 -2.95 18.27 -22.52
C SER A 23 -1.89 17.81 -21.51
N GLU A 24 -0.60 17.91 -21.85
CA GLU A 24 0.49 17.61 -20.91
C GLU A 24 0.40 18.45 -19.61
N ASP A 25 -0.30 19.58 -19.66
CA ASP A 25 -0.57 20.47 -18.53
C ASP A 25 -1.75 20.04 -17.63
N ALA A 26 -2.45 18.95 -17.94
CA ALA A 26 -3.53 18.47 -17.08
C ALA A 26 -2.96 17.91 -15.77
N PRO A 27 -3.53 18.24 -14.59
CA PRO A 27 -3.05 17.69 -13.33
C PRO A 27 -3.06 16.17 -13.36
N LYS A 28 -1.88 15.55 -13.22
CA LYS A 28 -1.77 14.09 -13.14
C LYS A 28 -2.45 13.63 -11.84
N PRO A 29 -3.37 12.65 -11.89
CA PRO A 29 -3.99 12.14 -10.67
C PRO A 29 -2.95 11.46 -9.79
N LEU A 30 -3.02 11.71 -8.48
CA LEU A 30 -2.23 10.99 -7.49
C LEU A 30 -2.80 9.57 -7.31
N ARG A 31 -1.99 8.55 -7.59
CA ARG A 31 -2.39 7.14 -7.47
C ARG A 31 -1.89 6.56 -6.15
N ILE A 32 -2.82 6.17 -5.28
CA ILE A 32 -2.53 5.60 -3.97
C ILE A 32 -2.99 4.15 -3.95
N MET A 33 -2.13 3.25 -3.50
CA MET A 33 -2.43 1.83 -3.32
C MET A 33 -2.18 1.45 -1.86
N THR A 34 -3.04 0.60 -1.30
CA THR A 34 -2.71 -0.18 -0.10
C THR A 34 -2.70 -1.64 -0.47
N PHE A 35 -1.66 -2.37 -0.07
CA PHE A 35 -1.51 -3.77 -0.43
C PHE A 35 -1.07 -4.57 0.80
N ASN A 36 -1.74 -5.69 1.05
CA ASN A 36 -1.28 -6.65 2.04
C ASN A 36 -0.30 -7.61 1.37
N ALA A 37 0.95 -7.57 1.82
CA ALA A 37 2.01 -8.40 1.32
C ALA A 37 1.94 -9.84 1.85
N GLU A 38 1.06 -10.13 2.80
CA GLU A 38 0.81 -11.49 3.31
C GLU A 38 2.11 -12.20 3.73
N TRP A 39 2.79 -11.64 4.73
CA TRP A 39 4.10 -12.08 5.23
C TRP A 39 5.21 -12.04 4.18
N LEU A 40 5.59 -10.85 3.75
CA LEU A 40 6.75 -10.67 2.88
C LEU A 40 8.05 -10.81 3.67
N VAL A 41 8.52 -12.05 3.75
CA VAL A 41 9.74 -12.48 4.45
C VAL A 41 10.94 -12.49 3.52
N TYR A 42 12.13 -12.17 4.06
CA TYR A 42 13.36 -12.11 3.26
C TYR A 42 14.31 -13.27 3.54
N THR A 43 14.35 -13.76 4.78
CA THR A 43 15.29 -14.81 5.19
C THR A 43 14.64 -16.18 5.30
N GLU A 44 15.42 -17.24 5.08
CA GLU A 44 14.95 -18.63 5.21
C GLU A 44 14.45 -18.91 6.65
N ASP A 45 15.06 -18.30 7.66
CA ASP A 45 14.67 -18.44 9.08
C ASP A 45 13.29 -17.84 9.38
N GLU A 46 12.72 -17.05 8.47
CA GLU A 46 11.39 -16.46 8.59
C GLU A 46 10.31 -17.25 7.83
N THR A 47 10.68 -18.26 7.04
CA THR A 47 9.76 -19.03 6.18
C THR A 47 8.69 -19.80 6.95
N ASP A 48 8.88 -20.07 8.25
CA ASP A 48 7.83 -20.62 9.12
C ASP A 48 6.60 -19.69 9.23
N LYS A 49 6.77 -18.40 8.91
CA LYS A 49 5.67 -17.41 8.84
C LYS A 49 5.06 -17.30 7.44
N ASP A 50 5.71 -17.86 6.42
CA ASP A 50 5.27 -17.77 5.03
C ASP A 50 4.02 -18.66 4.80
N PRO A 51 2.86 -18.08 4.47
CA PRO A 51 1.63 -18.83 4.27
C PRO A 51 1.57 -19.57 2.93
N TRP A 52 2.51 -19.33 2.01
CA TRP A 52 2.48 -19.87 0.65
C TRP A 52 3.13 -21.27 0.54
N GLY A 53 3.86 -21.69 1.59
CA GLY A 53 4.42 -23.04 1.70
C GLY A 53 5.58 -23.33 0.73
N PRO A 54 6.10 -24.57 0.71
CA PRO A 54 7.37 -24.91 0.05
C PRO A 54 7.33 -24.88 -1.48
N GLU A 55 6.14 -24.80 -2.08
CA GLU A 55 5.97 -24.71 -3.55
C GLU A 55 6.09 -23.28 -4.07
N PHE A 56 6.17 -22.30 -3.18
CA PHE A 56 6.30 -20.89 -3.52
C PHE A 56 7.66 -20.40 -3.03
N THR A 57 8.53 -20.03 -3.95
CA THR A 57 9.83 -19.49 -3.56
C THR A 57 9.67 -18.07 -3.03
N LEU A 58 10.52 -17.68 -2.07
CA LEU A 58 10.57 -16.31 -1.57
C LEU A 58 10.63 -15.30 -2.73
N ASN A 59 11.49 -15.54 -3.72
CA ASN A 59 11.64 -14.67 -4.88
C ASN A 59 10.37 -14.56 -5.73
N GLU A 60 9.59 -15.64 -5.91
CA GLU A 60 8.31 -15.56 -6.63
C GLU A 60 7.29 -14.68 -5.90
N HIS A 61 7.33 -14.62 -4.57
CA HIS A 61 6.50 -13.70 -3.79
C HIS A 61 6.81 -12.25 -4.13
N PHE A 62 8.09 -11.88 -4.05
CA PHE A 62 8.56 -10.55 -4.40
C PHE A 62 8.23 -10.18 -5.85
N GLU A 63 8.47 -11.09 -6.79
CA GLU A 63 8.20 -10.87 -8.21
C GLU A 63 6.71 -10.64 -8.50
N ARG A 64 5.80 -11.34 -7.81
CA ARG A 64 4.35 -11.11 -7.96
C ARG A 64 3.95 -9.74 -7.43
N ILE A 65 4.44 -9.33 -6.27
CA ILE A 65 4.17 -8.00 -5.72
C ILE A 65 4.74 -6.92 -6.64
N ALA A 66 5.97 -7.11 -7.13
CA ALA A 66 6.59 -6.20 -8.08
C ALA A 66 5.78 -6.09 -9.38
N GLY A 67 5.25 -7.21 -9.90
CA GLY A 67 4.37 -7.21 -11.08
C GLY A 67 3.04 -6.48 -10.87
N ILE A 68 2.48 -6.50 -9.66
CA ILE A 68 1.30 -5.70 -9.30
C ILE A 68 1.64 -4.20 -9.32
N ILE A 69 2.77 -3.82 -8.72
CA ILE A 69 3.25 -2.42 -8.70
C ILE A 69 3.56 -1.93 -10.12
N GLU A 70 4.20 -2.76 -10.93
CA GLU A 70 4.47 -2.50 -12.35
C GLU A 70 3.18 -2.27 -13.13
N THR A 71 2.19 -3.13 -12.95
CA THR A 71 0.91 -3.05 -13.67
C THR A 71 0.08 -1.82 -13.28
N LEU A 72 0.05 -1.49 -11.98
CA LEU A 72 -0.79 -0.42 -11.46
C LEU A 72 -0.11 0.95 -11.44
N GLU A 73 1.22 0.99 -11.53
CA GLU A 73 2.08 2.17 -11.43
C GLU A 73 1.63 3.21 -10.37
N PRO A 74 1.38 2.83 -9.12
CA PRO A 74 0.99 3.77 -8.07
C PRO A 74 2.08 4.82 -7.83
N ASP A 75 1.70 6.00 -7.34
CA ASP A 75 2.67 7.00 -6.88
C ASP A 75 3.08 6.73 -5.42
N ILE A 76 2.15 6.20 -4.63
CA ILE A 76 2.34 5.83 -3.22
C ILE A 76 1.72 4.44 -2.98
N VAL A 77 2.47 3.54 -2.35
CA VAL A 77 2.04 2.22 -1.89
C VAL A 77 2.20 2.13 -0.39
N ASN A 78 1.11 1.92 0.33
CA ASN A 78 1.13 1.46 1.72
C ASN A 78 1.18 -0.07 1.72
N LEU A 79 2.31 -0.65 2.09
CA LEU A 79 2.53 -2.09 2.11
C LEU A 79 2.47 -2.58 3.55
N VAL A 80 1.55 -3.51 3.85
CA VAL A 80 1.41 -4.10 5.20
C VAL A 80 1.88 -5.56 5.20
N GLU A 81 2.26 -6.07 6.37
CA GLU A 81 2.79 -7.43 6.56
C GLU A 81 4.14 -7.69 5.88
N ILE A 82 4.99 -6.67 5.85
CA ILE A 82 6.42 -6.83 5.58
C ILE A 82 7.16 -7.13 6.90
N THR A 83 8.20 -7.95 6.87
CA THR A 83 8.85 -8.39 8.13
C THR A 83 10.12 -7.63 8.50
N SER A 84 10.72 -6.90 7.54
CA SER A 84 11.97 -6.19 7.76
C SER A 84 12.22 -5.08 6.73
N GLU A 85 13.20 -4.22 7.02
CA GLU A 85 13.76 -3.26 6.06
C GLU A 85 14.47 -3.98 4.91
N ASP A 86 15.20 -5.08 5.19
CA ASP A 86 15.87 -5.87 4.15
C ASP A 86 14.88 -6.45 3.12
N ALA A 87 13.71 -6.92 3.57
CA ALA A 87 12.64 -7.34 2.67
C ALA A 87 12.18 -6.18 1.78
N LEU A 88 12.08 -4.96 2.33
CA LEU A 88 11.67 -3.79 1.56
C LEU A 88 12.71 -3.46 0.50
N ASP A 89 13.97 -3.41 0.89
CA ASP A 89 15.08 -3.08 0.00
C ASP A 89 15.19 -4.10 -1.14
N TYR A 90 15.02 -5.39 -0.85
CA TYR A 90 14.99 -6.41 -1.89
C TYR A 90 13.85 -6.23 -2.89
N LEU A 91 12.65 -5.87 -2.43
CA LEU A 91 11.53 -5.53 -3.31
C LEU A 91 11.85 -4.29 -4.18
N ILE A 92 12.49 -3.27 -3.61
CA ILE A 92 12.92 -2.07 -4.35
C ILE A 92 13.95 -2.44 -5.43
N ASP A 93 14.92 -3.30 -5.11
CA ASP A 93 15.92 -3.78 -6.07
C ASP A 93 15.25 -4.50 -7.26
N ILE A 94 14.23 -5.33 -7.02
CA ILE A 94 13.46 -5.97 -8.08
C ILE A 94 12.72 -4.94 -8.94
N LEU A 95 12.09 -3.94 -8.32
CA LEU A 95 11.44 -2.85 -9.06
C LEU A 95 12.44 -2.07 -9.93
N HIS A 96 13.65 -1.82 -9.41
CA HIS A 96 14.72 -1.14 -10.13
C HIS A 96 15.29 -1.99 -11.27
N ALA A 97 15.45 -3.30 -11.06
CA ALA A 97 15.84 -4.24 -12.10
C ALA A 97 14.85 -4.28 -13.27
N LYS A 98 13.56 -4.03 -12.99
CA LYS A 98 12.48 -3.84 -14.00
C LYS A 98 12.45 -2.44 -14.62
N GLY A 99 13.38 -1.55 -14.27
CA GLY A 99 13.50 -0.19 -14.81
C GLY A 99 12.70 0.88 -14.05
N MET A 100 12.06 0.54 -12.94
CA MET A 100 11.22 1.48 -12.16
C MET A 100 12.03 2.26 -11.12
N MET A 101 13.10 2.92 -11.56
CA MET A 101 14.09 3.62 -10.71
C MET A 101 13.54 4.76 -9.83
N SER A 102 12.31 5.20 -10.09
CA SER A 102 11.68 6.29 -9.34
C SER A 102 11.18 5.87 -7.96
N TYR A 103 10.92 4.57 -7.75
CA TYR A 103 10.42 4.09 -6.47
C TYR A 103 11.52 4.05 -5.40
N LYS A 104 11.14 4.42 -4.18
CA LYS A 104 11.97 4.36 -2.97
C LYS A 104 11.16 3.70 -1.85
N GLY A 105 11.84 2.93 -1.01
CA GLY A 105 11.27 2.31 0.19
C GLY A 105 11.47 3.18 1.44
N TYR A 106 10.48 3.19 2.32
CA TYR A 106 10.57 3.70 3.68
C TYR A 106 9.93 2.70 4.64
N HIS A 107 10.70 2.18 5.59
CA HIS A 107 10.22 1.17 6.54
C HIS A 107 9.90 1.79 7.90
N ALA A 108 8.79 1.38 8.50
CA ALA A 108 8.46 1.70 9.88
C ALA A 108 8.37 0.42 10.71
N GLU A 109 9.46 0.15 11.44
CA GLU A 109 9.55 -1.01 12.32
C GLU A 109 8.40 -1.01 13.34
N GLY A 110 7.63 -2.08 13.36
CA GLY A 110 6.40 -2.23 14.11
C GLY A 110 6.61 -2.44 15.60
N SER A 111 5.52 -2.75 16.31
CA SER A 111 5.60 -3.34 17.65
C SER A 111 4.67 -4.55 17.74
N ASP A 112 4.42 -5.16 16.57
CA ASP A 112 3.63 -6.35 16.48
C ASP A 112 4.45 -7.54 16.99
N PRO A 113 3.94 -8.32 17.95
CA PRO A 113 4.70 -9.46 18.48
C PRO A 113 5.03 -10.53 17.45
N LEU A 114 4.32 -10.55 16.31
CA LEU A 114 4.55 -11.50 15.25
C LEU A 114 5.58 -10.98 14.21
N GLY A 115 5.99 -9.71 14.32
CA GLY A 115 6.96 -9.09 13.41
C GLY A 115 6.35 -8.61 12.09
N GLN A 116 5.08 -8.22 12.11
CA GLN A 116 4.43 -7.62 10.94
C GLN A 116 4.51 -6.10 10.99
N ASP A 117 5.14 -5.53 9.98
CA ASP A 117 5.40 -4.09 9.90
C ASP A 117 4.64 -3.44 8.74
N ILE A 118 4.81 -2.11 8.64
CA ILE A 118 4.30 -1.31 7.53
C ILE A 118 5.47 -0.61 6.85
N SER A 119 5.47 -0.67 5.53
CA SER A 119 6.40 0.05 4.67
C SER A 119 5.66 0.90 3.66
N VAL A 120 6.33 1.93 3.15
CA VAL A 120 5.84 2.77 2.06
C VAL A 120 6.79 2.66 0.89
N ILE A 121 6.26 2.34 -0.29
CA ILE A 121 6.98 2.44 -1.57
C ILE A 121 6.41 3.61 -2.34
N THR A 122 7.24 4.56 -2.76
CA THR A 122 6.75 5.80 -3.37
C THR A 122 7.70 6.40 -4.37
N LYS A 123 7.15 7.10 -5.37
CA LYS A 123 7.91 7.94 -6.33
C LYS A 123 8.23 9.32 -5.77
N LEU A 124 7.56 9.69 -4.67
CA LEU A 124 7.65 10.98 -4.03
C LEU A 124 8.56 10.90 -2.81
N THR A 125 9.17 12.02 -2.42
CA THR A 125 9.90 12.09 -1.15
C THR A 125 8.92 12.49 -0.05
N PRO A 126 8.72 11.68 1.01
CA PRO A 126 7.90 12.08 2.15
C PRO A 126 8.47 13.33 2.83
N ASP A 127 7.61 14.13 3.45
CA ASP A 127 8.02 15.21 4.33
C ASP A 127 8.69 14.63 5.59
N SER A 128 9.56 15.42 6.23
CA SER A 128 10.15 15.02 7.51
C SER A 128 9.27 15.44 8.67
N MET A 129 9.09 14.55 9.64
CA MET A 129 8.48 14.81 10.94
C MET A 129 9.41 14.30 12.02
N ASP A 130 9.79 15.17 12.96
CA ASP A 130 10.68 14.79 14.05
C ASP A 130 11.97 14.09 13.58
N GLY A 131 12.46 14.48 12.39
CA GLY A 131 13.65 13.91 11.75
C GLY A 131 13.41 12.62 10.96
N LYS A 132 12.18 12.09 10.92
CA LYS A 132 11.82 10.84 10.25
C LYS A 132 10.88 11.06 9.06
N LYS A 133 11.01 10.23 8.03
CA LYS A 133 10.14 10.27 6.82
C LYS A 133 8.85 9.48 7.00
N ILE A 134 8.94 8.42 7.78
CA ILE A 134 7.84 7.58 8.21
C ILE A 134 8.07 7.26 9.68
N GLN A 135 7.01 7.23 10.46
CA GLN A 135 7.10 6.82 11.86
C GLN A 135 5.80 6.21 12.35
N LYS A 136 5.87 5.40 13.41
CA LYS A 136 4.68 4.92 14.09
C LYS A 136 3.93 6.07 14.76
N PHE A 137 2.62 5.96 14.76
CA PHE A 137 1.73 6.69 15.63
C PHE A 137 1.75 6.07 17.03
N TYR A 138 2.24 6.84 18.01
CA TYR A 138 2.22 6.48 19.42
C TYR A 138 1.16 7.30 20.15
N SER A 139 0.58 6.74 21.22
CA SER A 139 -0.12 7.57 22.21
C SER A 139 0.91 8.40 22.98
N SER A 140 0.59 9.66 23.28
CA SER A 140 1.47 10.67 23.89
C SER A 140 2.19 10.27 25.19
N ASN A 141 1.86 9.12 25.79
CA ASN A 141 2.24 8.78 27.17
C ASN A 141 3.04 7.46 27.31
N MET A 142 3.37 6.74 26.23
CA MET A 142 4.05 5.44 26.36
C MET A 142 5.01 5.16 25.21
N ASN A 143 6.22 4.68 25.55
CA ASN A 143 7.20 4.08 24.63
C ASN A 143 6.70 2.74 24.04
N GLY A 144 5.43 2.65 23.66
CA GLY A 144 4.74 1.42 23.26
C GLY A 144 3.53 1.72 22.37
N PRO A 145 2.92 0.69 21.78
CA PRO A 145 1.86 0.86 20.78
C PRO A 145 0.69 1.64 21.36
N TRP A 146 0.06 2.47 20.51
CA TRP A 146 -1.14 3.21 20.88
C TRP A 146 -2.22 2.24 21.40
N ARG A 147 -2.89 2.59 22.51
CA ARG A 147 -3.91 1.77 23.18
C ARG A 147 -5.17 2.56 23.47
N ALA A 148 -6.33 1.92 23.35
CA ALA A 148 -7.59 2.42 23.87
C ALA A 148 -8.38 1.36 24.62
N GLN A 149 -9.24 1.82 25.52
CA GLN A 149 -10.30 1.03 26.13
C GLN A 149 -11.57 1.18 25.31
N TYR A 150 -12.34 0.10 25.19
CA TYR A 150 -13.65 0.11 24.55
C TYR A 150 -14.60 -0.81 25.30
N SER A 151 -15.89 -0.50 25.21
CA SER A 151 -16.94 -1.31 25.82
C SER A 151 -18.07 -1.61 24.83
N TRP A 152 -18.74 -2.74 25.01
CA TRP A 152 -19.87 -3.15 24.19
C TRP A 152 -20.86 -3.97 25.01
N SER A 153 -22.14 -3.92 24.60
CA SER A 153 -23.20 -4.74 25.20
C SER A 153 -23.32 -6.07 24.46
N THR A 154 -23.39 -7.17 25.22
CA THR A 154 -23.72 -8.49 24.67
C THR A 154 -25.22 -8.60 24.37
N ALA A 155 -25.62 -9.63 23.62
CA ALA A 155 -27.04 -9.90 23.34
C ALA A 155 -27.91 -10.10 24.61
N GLY A 156 -27.30 -10.42 25.76
CA GLY A 156 -27.98 -10.50 27.06
C GLY A 156 -27.98 -9.20 27.87
N GLY A 157 -27.58 -8.06 27.29
CA GLY A 157 -27.51 -6.77 27.97
C GLY A 157 -26.30 -6.57 28.90
N VAL A 158 -25.43 -7.57 29.03
CA VAL A 158 -24.21 -7.45 29.85
C VAL A 158 -23.19 -6.57 29.13
N SER A 159 -22.75 -5.50 29.79
CA SER A 159 -21.64 -4.65 29.33
C SER A 159 -20.30 -5.35 29.55
N LYS A 160 -19.47 -5.39 28.52
CA LYS A 160 -18.09 -5.88 28.57
C LYS A 160 -17.14 -4.74 28.21
N SER A 161 -15.93 -4.76 28.76
CA SER A 161 -14.86 -3.82 28.45
C SER A 161 -13.58 -4.57 28.11
N LYS A 162 -12.80 -4.06 27.16
CA LYS A 162 -11.48 -4.55 26.78
C LYS A 162 -10.58 -3.38 26.41
N SER A 163 -9.27 -3.64 26.41
CA SER A 163 -8.29 -2.77 25.76
C SER A 163 -7.96 -3.33 24.37
N THR A 164 -7.71 -2.43 23.42
CA THR A 164 -7.09 -2.74 22.13
C THR A 164 -5.84 -1.90 21.94
N SER A 165 -4.95 -2.34 21.04
CA SER A 165 -3.78 -1.60 20.60
C SER A 165 -3.68 -1.59 19.09
N VAL A 166 -3.11 -0.52 18.55
CA VAL A 166 -2.70 -0.44 17.14
C VAL A 166 -1.19 -0.69 17.09
N THR A 167 -0.79 -1.95 16.88
CA THR A 167 0.62 -2.39 16.85
C THR A 167 1.26 -2.27 15.48
N LYS A 168 0.43 -2.30 14.43
CA LYS A 168 0.83 -2.27 13.02
C LYS A 168 0.30 -0.99 12.38
N ASN A 169 1.12 0.06 12.41
CA ASN A 169 0.75 1.34 11.84
C ASN A 169 1.98 2.12 11.35
N ALA A 170 1.75 3.06 10.43
CA ALA A 170 2.73 4.04 10.04
C ALA A 170 2.05 5.35 9.65
N VAL A 171 2.71 6.47 9.94
CA VAL A 171 2.29 7.81 9.59
C VAL A 171 3.37 8.46 8.74
N TYR A 172 2.94 9.12 7.67
CA TYR A 172 3.80 9.81 6.72
C TYR A 172 3.01 10.89 5.99
N TYR A 173 3.71 11.91 5.49
CA TYR A 173 3.10 13.07 4.85
C TYR A 173 3.81 13.41 3.56
N PHE A 174 3.11 14.07 2.65
CA PHE A 174 3.69 14.64 1.45
C PHE A 174 3.17 16.06 1.24
N THR A 175 4.05 16.95 0.78
CA THR A 175 3.65 18.23 0.21
C THR A 175 3.62 18.10 -1.30
N ILE A 176 2.42 18.07 -1.89
CA ILE A 176 2.18 17.88 -3.33
C ILE A 176 1.48 19.13 -3.86
N HIS A 177 2.12 19.85 -4.79
CA HIS A 177 1.61 21.11 -5.34
C HIS A 177 1.16 22.14 -4.28
N GLY A 178 1.91 22.24 -3.18
CA GLY A 178 1.61 23.16 -2.07
C GLY A 178 0.54 22.65 -1.08
N HIS A 179 -0.06 21.48 -1.33
CA HIS A 179 -1.02 20.85 -0.43
C HIS A 179 -0.34 19.78 0.42
N LYS A 180 -0.57 19.80 1.72
CA LYS A 180 -0.13 18.75 2.64
C LYS A 180 -1.16 17.63 2.67
N ILE A 181 -0.72 16.41 2.44
CA ILE A 181 -1.52 15.20 2.53
C ILE A 181 -0.87 14.30 3.57
N GLY A 182 -1.64 13.91 4.59
CA GLY A 182 -1.21 12.98 5.62
C GLY A 182 -1.83 11.60 5.39
N PHE A 183 -1.05 10.57 5.68
CA PHE A 183 -1.45 9.19 5.56
C PHE A 183 -1.25 8.47 6.90
N LEU A 184 -2.19 7.58 7.20
CA LEU A 184 -2.12 6.63 8.29
C LEU A 184 -2.30 5.23 7.70
N GLY A 185 -1.19 4.53 7.50
CA GLY A 185 -1.15 3.12 7.15
C GLY A 185 -1.50 2.28 8.38
N LEU A 186 -2.39 1.31 8.21
CA LEU A 186 -2.88 0.45 9.31
C LEU A 186 -3.01 -0.98 8.85
N HIS A 187 -2.64 -1.90 9.73
CA HIS A 187 -3.07 -3.28 9.65
C HIS A 187 -3.81 -3.65 10.93
N CYS A 188 -5.14 -3.57 10.88
CA CYS A 188 -5.98 -3.92 12.01
C CYS A 188 -6.01 -5.42 12.27
N GLN A 189 -6.31 -5.81 13.51
CA GLN A 189 -6.54 -7.21 13.82
C GLN A 189 -7.75 -7.72 13.02
N GLY A 190 -7.55 -8.79 12.25
CA GLY A 190 -8.63 -9.43 11.52
C GLY A 190 -9.75 -9.92 12.47
N PRO A 191 -10.98 -10.08 11.98
CA PRO A 191 -12.09 -10.54 12.80
C PRO A 191 -11.89 -12.02 13.19
N ALA A 192 -11.17 -12.28 14.28
CA ALA A 192 -11.32 -13.55 14.97
C ALA A 192 -12.79 -13.65 15.43
N LYS A 193 -13.39 -14.85 15.29
CA LYS A 193 -14.82 -15.10 15.54
C LYS A 193 -15.34 -14.33 16.77
N ARG A 194 -16.08 -13.23 16.52
CA ARG A 194 -16.83 -12.41 17.49
C ARG A 194 -16.04 -11.46 18.40
N ASP A 195 -14.91 -10.90 17.95
CA ASP A 195 -14.26 -9.77 18.64
C ASP A 195 -14.61 -8.42 17.97
N HIS A 196 -14.97 -7.40 18.76
CA HIS A 196 -15.22 -6.02 18.33
C HIS A 196 -13.94 -5.15 18.35
N SER A 197 -12.77 -5.76 18.54
CA SER A 197 -11.47 -5.08 18.66
C SER A 197 -11.13 -4.21 17.46
N TRP A 198 -11.53 -4.59 16.24
CA TRP A 198 -11.30 -3.81 15.02
C TRP A 198 -12.07 -2.47 15.03
N LEU A 199 -13.31 -2.44 15.53
CA LEU A 199 -14.08 -1.20 15.71
C LEU A 199 -13.39 -0.27 16.71
N ALA A 200 -12.81 -0.86 17.76
CA ALA A 200 -12.09 -0.12 18.79
C ALA A 200 -10.72 0.38 18.32
N GLN A 201 -10.08 -0.30 17.35
CA GLN A 201 -8.85 0.17 16.71
C GLN A 201 -9.15 1.32 15.75
N ALA A 202 -10.26 1.23 15.01
CA ALA A 202 -10.66 2.21 14.01
C ALA A 202 -11.27 3.49 14.60
N GLY A 203 -12.22 3.37 15.54
CA GLY A 203 -12.99 4.51 16.07
C GLY A 203 -12.16 5.70 16.57
N PRO A 204 -11.06 5.48 17.32
CA PRO A 204 -10.20 6.54 17.84
C PRO A 204 -9.36 7.25 16.77
N LEU A 205 -9.21 6.66 15.59
CA LEU A 205 -8.45 7.22 14.47
C LEU A 205 -9.27 8.21 13.62
N PHE A 206 -10.60 8.20 13.77
CA PHE A 206 -11.52 9.11 13.07
C PHE A 206 -11.97 10.31 13.91
N CYS A 207 -11.46 10.46 15.14
CA CYS A 207 -11.83 11.53 16.07
C CYS A 207 -10.79 12.66 16.16
N CYS A 208 -9.87 12.76 15.18
CA CYS A 208 -8.89 13.84 15.09
C CYS A 208 -9.20 14.80 13.93
#